data_AF-A0A7S1H3N2-F1
#
_entry.id   AF-A0A7S1H3N2-F1
#
_cell.length_a   1.000
_cell.length_b   1.000
_cell.length_c   1.000
_cell.angle_alpha   90.00
_cell.angle_beta   90.00
_cell.angle_gamma   90.00
#
_symmetry.space_group_name_H-M   'P 1'
#
loop_
_entity.id
_entity.type
_entity.pdbx_description
1 polymer ?
#
loop_
_entity_poly.entity_id
_entity_poly.type
_entity_poly.pdbx_seq_one_letter_code
_entity_poly.pdbx_strand_id
1 'polypeptide(L)'
;MSGPSFYWQGNDTLKVPRSMHAQNRQRLVSLMNKQSCKGVALLLGGTSKTRDDSDHEEIFRQESNFHYLFGVAEPDCLGAVDVRNGAATLFIPRLPADYAMWMGPIASLEDFAKKYEVEAVRYVDEIPAFMSEFAPDTLFLYEGVNTDSCALG
;
A
#
# COMPACT_ATOMS: atom_id res chain seq x y z
N MET A 1 -10.16 -2.31 -21.75
CA MET A 1 -10.34 -1.48 -20.53
C MET A 1 -10.90 -2.41 -19.46
N SER A 2 -10.14 -2.64 -18.38
CA SER A 2 -10.63 -3.46 -17.26
C SER A 2 -11.79 -2.72 -16.60
N GLY A 3 -12.86 -3.43 -16.24
CA GLY A 3 -14.00 -2.84 -15.54
C GLY A 3 -13.62 -2.29 -14.15
N PRO A 4 -14.47 -1.46 -13.53
CA PRO A 4 -14.19 -0.89 -12.21
C PRO A 4 -14.03 -2.01 -11.17
N SER A 5 -12.95 -1.94 -10.38
CA SER A 5 -12.70 -2.89 -9.30
C SER A 5 -13.34 -2.40 -8.00
N PHE A 6 -13.90 -3.34 -7.23
CA PHE A 6 -14.59 -3.05 -5.97
C PHE A 6 -14.04 -3.91 -4.85
N TYR A 7 -13.96 -3.32 -3.65
CA TYR A 7 -13.96 -4.11 -2.43
C TYR A 7 -15.42 -4.46 -2.09
N TRP A 8 -15.71 -5.75 -2.00
CA TRP A 8 -17.06 -6.27 -1.75
C TRP A 8 -16.98 -7.62 -1.05
N GLN A 9 -17.79 -7.81 0.00
CA GLN A 9 -17.82 -9.05 0.79
C GLN A 9 -19.05 -9.93 0.47
N GLY A 10 -19.73 -9.67 -0.65
CA GLY A 10 -20.93 -10.42 -1.05
C GLY A 10 -22.22 -9.90 -0.44
N ASN A 11 -23.34 -10.58 -0.73
CA ASN A 11 -24.69 -10.24 -0.22
C ASN A 11 -25.04 -8.75 -0.43
N ASP A 12 -25.74 -8.16 0.55
CA ASP A 12 -26.13 -6.76 0.58
C ASP A 12 -25.04 -5.84 1.15
N THR A 13 -23.77 -6.29 1.18
CA THR A 13 -22.67 -5.45 1.64
C THR A 13 -22.34 -4.35 0.62
N LEU A 14 -21.91 -3.20 1.13
CA LEU A 14 -21.57 -2.05 0.29
C LEU A 14 -20.39 -2.37 -0.63
N LYS A 15 -20.57 -2.09 -1.93
CA LYS A 15 -19.47 -2.14 -2.92
C LYS A 15 -18.68 -0.85 -2.85
N VAL A 16 -17.46 -0.92 -2.35
CA VAL A 16 -16.56 0.24 -2.25
C VAL A 16 -15.70 0.30 -3.52
N PRO A 17 -15.82 1.34 -4.36
CA PRO A 17 -15.02 1.45 -5.58
C PRO A 17 -13.56 1.70 -5.23
N ARG A 18 -12.65 0.90 -5.78
CA ARG A 18 -11.20 1.08 -5.57
C ARG A 18 -10.68 2.38 -6.17
N SER A 19 -11.38 2.90 -7.19
CA SER A 19 -11.09 4.20 -7.79
C SER A 19 -11.14 5.38 -6.82
N MET A 20 -11.81 5.23 -5.66
CA MET A 20 -11.74 6.20 -4.56
C MET A 20 -10.29 6.41 -4.08
N HIS A 21 -9.48 5.35 -4.00
CA HIS A 21 -8.08 5.44 -3.57
C HIS A 21 -7.23 6.19 -4.61
N ALA A 22 -7.47 5.97 -5.90
CA ALA A 22 -6.83 6.75 -6.97
C ALA A 22 -7.16 8.25 -6.85
N GLN A 23 -8.42 8.60 -6.56
CA GLN A 23 -8.81 10.00 -6.31
C GLN A 23 -8.13 10.58 -5.06
N ASN A 24 -7.96 9.78 -4.00
CA ASN A 24 -7.26 10.22 -2.80
C ASN A 24 -5.77 10.51 -3.09
N ARG A 25 -5.10 9.68 -3.89
CA ARG A 25 -3.72 9.94 -4.34
C ARG A 25 -3.62 11.21 -5.17
N GLN A 26 -4.57 11.45 -6.08
CA GLN A 26 -4.62 12.70 -6.85
C GLN A 26 -4.79 13.93 -5.95
N ARG A 27 -5.60 13.83 -4.89
CA ARG A 27 -5.76 14.90 -3.89
C ARG A 27 -4.46 15.16 -3.13
N LEU A 28 -3.78 14.11 -2.68
CA LEU A 28 -2.46 14.21 -2.03
C LEU A 28 -1.46 14.94 -2.94
N VAL A 29 -1.32 14.49 -4.18
CA VAL A 29 -0.44 15.09 -5.18
C VAL A 29 -0.80 16.56 -5.41
N SER A 30 -2.09 16.89 -5.52
CA SER A 30 -2.55 18.27 -5.67
C SER A 30 -2.18 19.16 -4.47
N LEU A 31 -2.23 18.63 -3.24
CA LEU A 31 -1.85 19.35 -2.04
C LEU A 31 -0.33 19.55 -1.95
N MET A 32 0.46 18.53 -2.29
CA MET A 32 1.92 18.61 -2.31
C MET A 32 2.42 19.57 -3.39
N ASN A 33 1.80 19.55 -4.57
CA ASN A 33 2.10 20.50 -5.65
C ASN A 33 1.81 21.95 -5.26
N LYS A 34 0.74 22.22 -4.50
CA LYS A 34 0.46 23.56 -3.94
C LYS A 34 1.56 24.05 -2.99
N GLN A 35 2.25 23.13 -2.32
CA GLN A 35 3.40 23.42 -1.46
C GLN A 35 4.73 23.41 -2.22
N SER A 36 4.70 23.31 -3.55
CA SER A 36 5.89 23.21 -4.41
C SER A 36 6.79 22.01 -4.10
N CYS A 37 6.25 20.95 -3.48
CA CYS A 37 6.98 19.72 -3.24
C CYS A 37 7.21 18.97 -4.56
N LYS A 38 8.41 18.41 -4.73
CA LYS A 38 8.76 17.55 -5.87
C LYS A 38 9.50 16.34 -5.33
N GLY A 39 9.17 15.15 -5.81
CA GLY A 39 9.79 13.91 -5.32
C GLY A 39 8.79 12.77 -5.22
N VAL A 40 9.09 11.83 -4.32
CA VAL A 40 8.27 10.64 -4.06
C VAL A 40 7.79 10.65 -2.63
N ALA A 41 6.49 10.45 -2.42
CA ALA A 41 5.94 10.11 -1.12
C ALA A 41 6.00 8.59 -0.92
N LEU A 42 6.71 8.13 0.10
CA LEU A 42 6.81 6.72 0.49
C LEU A 42 6.03 6.50 1.79
N LEU A 43 5.15 5.52 1.77
CA LEU A 43 4.35 5.11 2.91
C LEU A 43 4.62 3.65 3.26
N LEU A 44 4.80 3.41 4.55
CA LEU A 44 4.89 2.08 5.13
C LEU A 44 3.49 1.58 5.43
N GLY A 45 3.15 0.39 4.92
CA GLY A 45 1.99 -0.34 5.38
C GLY A 45 2.20 -0.89 6.78
N GLY A 46 1.12 -1.39 7.36
CA GLY A 46 1.11 -2.14 8.61
C GLY A 46 1.87 -3.46 8.43
N THR A 47 2.66 -3.78 9.44
CA THR A 47 3.41 -5.03 9.49
C THR A 47 2.55 -6.14 10.10
N SER A 48 2.79 -7.38 9.69
CA SER A 48 2.26 -8.54 10.40
C SER A 48 2.80 -8.55 11.84
N LYS A 49 1.96 -8.95 12.80
CA LYS A 49 2.31 -9.08 14.21
C LYS A 49 1.88 -10.45 14.70
N THR A 50 2.81 -11.16 15.32
CA THR A 50 2.52 -12.38 16.09
C THR A 50 2.28 -11.99 17.54
N ARG A 51 1.43 -12.76 18.23
CA ARG A 51 1.21 -12.56 19.67
C ARG A 51 2.39 -13.15 20.44
N ASP A 52 3.29 -12.26 20.87
CA ASP A 52 4.49 -12.59 21.64
C ASP A 52 5.29 -13.71 20.95
N ASP A 53 5.62 -14.78 21.69
CA ASP A 53 6.35 -15.96 21.21
C ASP A 53 5.42 -17.05 20.64
N SER A 54 4.15 -16.74 20.38
CA SER A 54 3.18 -17.71 19.83
C SER A 54 2.92 -17.48 18.34
N ASP A 55 2.67 -18.58 17.61
CA ASP A 55 2.28 -18.58 16.19
C ASP A 55 0.86 -18.05 15.95
N HIS A 56 0.29 -17.29 16.90
CA HIS A 56 -1.04 -16.70 16.77
C HIS A 56 -0.95 -15.36 16.05
N GLU A 57 -1.39 -15.34 14.79
CA GLU A 57 -1.58 -14.10 14.01
C GLU A 57 -2.90 -13.43 14.41
N GLU A 58 -2.83 -12.20 14.90
CA GLU A 58 -4.03 -11.39 15.10
C GLU A 58 -4.67 -11.01 13.76
N ILE A 59 -5.97 -10.71 13.78
CA ILE A 59 -6.67 -10.22 12.58
C ILE A 59 -6.00 -8.92 12.13
N PHE A 60 -5.32 -8.98 10.99
CA PHE A 60 -4.57 -7.85 10.47
C PHE A 60 -5.50 -6.70 10.08
N ARG A 61 -5.16 -5.51 10.56
CA ARG A 61 -5.77 -4.24 10.13
C ARG A 61 -4.67 -3.31 9.64
N GLN A 62 -4.87 -2.81 8.42
CA GLN A 62 -3.93 -1.93 7.75
C GLN A 62 -3.77 -0.57 8.49
N GLU A 63 -2.59 0.05 8.33
CA GLU A 63 -2.34 1.43 8.75
C GLU A 63 -3.30 2.38 8.01
N SER A 64 -3.89 3.34 8.73
CA SER A 64 -5.03 4.12 8.23
C SER A 64 -4.69 4.99 7.03
N ASN A 65 -3.51 5.62 6.99
CA ASN A 65 -3.09 6.47 5.88
C ASN A 65 -2.73 5.64 4.64
N PHE A 66 -2.06 4.51 4.84
CA PHE A 66 -1.78 3.55 3.80
C PHE A 66 -3.07 2.99 3.20
N HIS A 67 -4.02 2.60 4.04
CA HIS A 67 -5.34 2.15 3.61
C HIS A 67 -6.11 3.26 2.86
N TYR A 68 -6.01 4.51 3.32
CA TYR A 68 -6.65 5.65 2.65
C TYR A 68 -6.17 5.84 1.21
N LEU A 69 -4.86 5.70 0.96
CA LEU A 69 -4.24 5.94 -0.35
C LEU A 69 -4.23 4.72 -1.28
N PHE A 70 -4.14 3.51 -0.74
CA PHE A 70 -3.97 2.28 -1.54
C PHE A 70 -5.11 1.27 -1.35
N GLY A 71 -5.81 1.28 -0.22
CA GLY A 71 -6.88 0.32 0.08
C GLY A 71 -6.39 -1.12 0.28
N VAL A 72 -5.08 -1.32 0.37
CA VAL A 72 -4.45 -2.63 0.47
C VAL A 72 -4.82 -3.30 1.79
N ALA A 73 -5.18 -4.58 1.71
CA ALA A 73 -5.56 -5.38 2.86
C ALA A 73 -4.42 -6.31 3.33
N GLU A 74 -3.44 -6.57 2.47
CA GLU A 74 -2.30 -7.42 2.78
C GLU A 74 -1.28 -6.68 3.67
N PRO A 75 -0.64 -7.38 4.63
CA PRO A 75 0.42 -6.81 5.46
C PRO A 75 1.73 -6.65 4.70
N ASP A 76 2.70 -6.01 5.34
CA ASP A 76 4.11 -5.96 4.93
C ASP A 76 4.32 -5.35 3.52
N CYS A 77 3.38 -4.49 3.12
CA CYS A 77 3.43 -3.76 1.86
C CYS A 77 3.98 -2.35 2.05
N LEU A 78 4.56 -1.78 1.00
CA LEU A 78 4.93 -0.36 0.93
C LEU A 78 4.29 0.28 -0.29
N GLY A 79 4.18 1.60 -0.30
CA GLY A 79 3.51 2.33 -1.36
C GLY A 79 4.26 3.62 -1.66
N ALA A 80 4.56 3.83 -2.93
CA ALA A 80 5.17 5.06 -3.42
C ALA A 80 4.19 5.83 -4.29
N VAL A 81 4.15 7.15 -4.15
CA VAL A 81 3.41 8.07 -5.02
C VAL A 81 4.38 9.11 -5.57
N ASP A 82 4.56 9.13 -6.89
CA ASP A 82 5.33 10.18 -7.57
C ASP A 82 4.51 11.48 -7.60
N VAL A 83 5.00 12.53 -6.94
CA VAL A 83 4.30 13.82 -6.84
C VAL A 83 4.26 14.54 -8.20
N ARG A 84 5.16 14.20 -9.13
CA ARG A 84 5.30 14.88 -10.43
C ARG A 84 4.20 14.49 -11.41
N ASN A 85 3.83 13.21 -11.44
CA ASN A 85 2.84 12.66 -12.37
C ASN A 85 1.66 11.95 -11.69
N GLY A 86 1.70 11.76 -10.37
CA GLY A 86 0.68 11.07 -9.59
C GLY A 86 0.69 9.55 -9.69
N ALA A 87 1.70 8.95 -10.36
CA ALA A 87 1.82 7.52 -10.52
C ALA A 87 2.10 6.84 -9.17
N ALA A 88 1.36 5.77 -8.89
CA ALA A 88 1.47 4.98 -7.68
C ALA A 88 2.13 3.63 -7.97
N THR A 89 3.11 3.28 -7.15
CA THR A 89 3.77 1.98 -7.17
C THR A 89 3.50 1.27 -5.84
N LEU A 90 2.96 0.06 -5.90
CA LEU A 90 2.77 -0.80 -4.73
C LEU A 90 3.94 -1.79 -4.63
N PHE A 91 4.48 -1.97 -3.44
CA PHE A 91 5.49 -2.98 -3.14
C PHE A 91 4.87 -4.05 -2.26
N ILE A 92 4.90 -5.30 -2.72
CA ILE A 92 4.35 -6.46 -2.00
C ILE A 92 5.48 -7.40 -1.55
N PRO A 93 5.31 -8.14 -0.45
CA PRO A 93 6.31 -9.12 -0.02
C PRO A 93 6.44 -10.24 -1.05
N ARG A 94 7.67 -10.71 -1.27
CA ARG A 94 7.92 -11.89 -2.10
C ARG A 94 7.64 -13.13 -1.27
N LEU A 95 6.49 -13.76 -1.50
CA LEU A 95 6.06 -14.94 -0.76
C LEU A 95 6.82 -16.19 -1.24
N PRO A 96 7.27 -17.08 -0.32
CA PRO A 96 7.93 -18.33 -0.69
C PRO A 96 6.95 -19.30 -1.35
N ALA A 97 7.46 -20.23 -2.18
CA ALA A 97 6.62 -21.19 -2.90
C ALA A 97 5.73 -22.03 -1.97
N ASP A 98 6.23 -22.38 -0.79
CA ASP A 98 5.50 -23.16 0.21
C ASP A 98 4.28 -22.40 0.77
N TYR A 99 4.25 -21.07 0.67
CA TYR A 99 3.10 -20.25 1.06
C TYR A 99 1.84 -20.63 0.28
N ALA A 100 1.99 -21.03 -0.98
CA ALA A 100 0.87 -21.44 -1.81
C ALA A 100 0.14 -22.68 -1.27
N MET A 101 0.86 -23.53 -0.54
CA MET A 101 0.30 -24.74 0.07
C MET A 101 -0.60 -24.43 1.27
N TRP A 102 -0.31 -23.35 2.00
CA TRP A 102 -1.00 -23.00 3.25
C TRP A 102 -2.08 -21.93 3.05
N MET A 103 -1.81 -20.92 2.22
CA MET A 103 -2.61 -19.69 2.13
C MET A 103 -3.32 -19.52 0.78
N GLY A 104 -3.18 -20.50 -0.12
CA GLY A 104 -3.80 -20.50 -1.44
C GLY A 104 -2.93 -19.87 -2.53
N PRO A 105 -3.48 -19.69 -3.76
CA PRO A 105 -2.69 -19.28 -4.92
C PRO A 105 -2.05 -17.90 -4.72
N ILE A 106 -0.74 -17.83 -4.99
CA ILE A 106 0.02 -16.58 -4.97
C ILE A 106 -0.41 -15.75 -6.18
N ALA A 107 -1.09 -14.62 -5.93
CA ALA A 107 -1.52 -13.72 -6.98
C ALA A 107 -0.30 -13.06 -7.67
N SER A 108 -0.39 -12.86 -8.98
CA SER A 108 0.68 -12.23 -9.75
C SER A 108 0.74 -10.72 -9.49
N LEU A 109 1.88 -10.08 -9.81
CA LEU A 109 2.02 -8.62 -9.73
C LEU A 109 0.95 -7.88 -10.55
N GLU A 110 0.57 -8.44 -11.70
CA GLU A 110 -0.49 -7.87 -12.53
C GLU A 110 -1.87 -7.97 -11.87
N ASP A 111 -2.14 -9.04 -11.13
CA ASP A 111 -3.39 -9.20 -10.40
C ASP A 111 -3.51 -8.17 -9.29
N PHE A 112 -2.41 -7.92 -8.56
CA PHE A 112 -2.32 -6.83 -7.58
C PHE A 112 -2.53 -5.46 -8.23
N ALA A 113 -1.91 -5.20 -9.40
CA ALA A 113 -2.04 -3.94 -10.12
C ALA A 113 -3.51 -3.68 -10.52
N LYS A 114 -4.17 -4.71 -11.05
CA LYS A 114 -5.59 -4.67 -11.43
C LYS A 114 -6.51 -4.55 -10.22
N LYS A 115 -6.22 -5.27 -9.12
CA LYS A 115 -7.01 -5.28 -7.88
C LYS A 115 -6.99 -3.94 -7.15
N TYR A 116 -5.84 -3.26 -7.15
CA TYR A 116 -5.64 -2.01 -6.40
C TYR A 116 -5.65 -0.75 -7.27
N GLU A 117 -5.83 -0.91 -8.59
CA GLU A 117 -5.83 0.19 -9.57
C GLU A 117 -4.60 1.10 -9.38
N VAL A 118 -3.43 0.46 -9.38
CA VAL A 118 -2.11 1.12 -9.31
C VAL A 118 -1.36 0.91 -10.61
N GLU A 119 -0.49 1.87 -10.95
CA GLU A 119 0.24 1.92 -12.21
C GLU A 119 1.33 0.85 -12.28
N ALA A 120 1.96 0.52 -11.14
CA ALA A 120 2.98 -0.50 -11.05
C ALA A 120 2.90 -1.27 -9.73
N VAL A 121 3.30 -2.54 -9.77
CA VAL A 121 3.54 -3.37 -8.59
C VAL A 121 4.93 -3.98 -8.70
N ARG A 122 5.70 -3.90 -7.62
CA ARG A 122 7.04 -4.47 -7.49
C ARG A 122 7.13 -5.27 -6.19
N TYR A 123 8.23 -5.97 -5.99
CA TYR A 123 8.48 -6.62 -4.71
C TYR A 123 9.21 -5.69 -3.73
N VAL A 124 9.01 -5.89 -2.43
CA VAL A 124 9.66 -5.08 -1.38
C VAL A 124 11.20 -5.14 -1.46
N ASP A 125 11.77 -6.28 -1.86
CA ASP A 125 13.21 -6.45 -2.07
C ASP A 125 13.77 -5.63 -3.25
N GLU A 126 12.90 -5.11 -4.13
CA GLU A 126 13.26 -4.31 -5.31
C GLU A 126 13.26 -2.80 -5.03
N ILE A 127 12.98 -2.36 -3.79
CA ILE A 127 13.01 -0.94 -3.40
C ILE A 127 14.37 -0.27 -3.70
N PRO A 128 15.54 -0.87 -3.37
CA PRO A 128 16.83 -0.23 -3.68
C PRO A 128 17.04 0.01 -5.18
N ALA A 129 16.57 -0.92 -6.02
CA ALA A 129 16.60 -0.78 -7.47
C ALA A 129 15.64 0.31 -7.93
N PHE A 130 14.41 0.37 -7.38
CA PHE A 130 13.45 1.43 -7.66
C PHE A 130 13.99 2.82 -7.30
N MET A 131 14.63 2.97 -6.13
CA MET A 131 15.22 4.25 -5.72
C MET A 131 16.36 4.69 -6.64
N SER A 132 17.15 3.74 -7.13
CA SER A 132 18.24 3.99 -8.08
C SER A 132 17.74 4.36 -9.48
N GLU A 133 16.68 3.70 -9.95
CA GLU A 133 16.05 3.96 -11.25
C GLU A 133 15.33 5.31 -11.28
N PHE A 134 14.58 5.59 -10.21
CA PHE A 134 13.73 6.77 -10.14
C PHE A 134 14.51 8.03 -9.74
N ALA A 135 15.58 7.87 -8.95
CA ALA A 135 16.47 8.92 -8.46
C ALA A 135 15.71 10.20 -8.04
N PRO A 136 14.81 10.13 -7.04
CA PRO A 136 14.01 11.27 -6.65
C PRO A 136 14.86 12.37 -6.00
N ASP A 137 14.59 13.63 -6.33
CA ASP A 137 15.24 14.78 -5.69
C ASP A 137 14.96 14.85 -4.18
N THR A 138 13.78 14.39 -3.76
CA THR A 138 13.34 14.38 -2.36
C THR A 138 12.46 13.17 -2.10
N LEU A 139 12.71 12.46 -1.00
CA LEU A 139 11.89 11.37 -0.51
C LEU A 139 11.09 11.87 0.69
N PHE A 140 9.77 11.90 0.58
CA PHE A 140 8.86 12.22 1.68
C PHE A 140 8.45 10.93 2.36
N LEU A 141 9.02 10.64 3.52
CA LEU A 141 8.62 9.48 4.33
C LEU A 141 7.46 9.87 5.25
N TYR A 142 6.39 9.07 5.23
CA TYR A 142 5.38 9.15 6.27
C TYR A 142 5.83 8.29 7.46
N GLU A 143 6.44 8.92 8.45
CA GLU A 143 6.74 8.31 9.75
C GLU A 143 5.77 8.89 10.79
N GLY A 144 4.58 8.30 10.87
CA GLY A 144 3.58 8.69 11.85
C GLY A 144 3.84 8.07 13.20
N VAL A 145 4.40 8.82 14.16
CA VAL A 145 4.24 8.48 15.58
C VAL A 145 2.79 8.76 15.94
N ASN A 146 2.02 7.71 16.24
CA ASN A 146 0.63 7.84 16.66
C ASN A 146 0.56 8.49 18.04
N THR A 147 0.38 9.82 18.09
CA THR A 147 0.34 10.59 19.34
C THR A 147 -0.90 10.29 20.21
N ASP A 148 -1.91 9.62 19.66
CA ASP A 148 -3.14 9.28 20.39
C ASP A 148 -3.04 7.93 21.13
N SER A 149 -1.93 7.22 20.96
CA SER A 149 -1.56 6.09 21.82
C SER A 149 -0.89 6.68 23.06
N CYS A 150 -1.69 7.03 24.05
CA CYS A 150 -1.23 7.35 25.39
C CYS A 150 -0.43 6.14 25.92
N ALA A 151 0.87 6.10 25.64
CA ALA A 151 1.80 5.17 26.23
C ALA A 151 1.86 5.55 27.71
N LEU A 152 1.07 4.85 28.52
CA LEU A 152 1.28 4.79 29.96
C LEU A 152 2.72 4.28 30.16
N GLY A 153 3.53 5.11 30.81
CA GLY A 153 4.88 4.77 31.24
C GLY A 153 4.91 3.81 32.41
#